data_AF-R6HQT3-F1
#
_entry.id   AF-R6HQT3-F1
#
_cell.length_a   1.000
_cell.length_b   1.000
_cell.length_c   1.000
_cell.angle_alpha   90.00
_cell.angle_beta   90.00
_cell.angle_gamma   90.00
#
_symmetry.space_group_name_H-M   'P 1'
#
loop_
_entity.id
_entity.type
_entity.pdbx_description
1 polymer ?
#
loop_
_entity_poly.entity_id
_entity_poly.type
_entity_poly.pdbx_seq_one_letter_code
_entity_poly.pdbx_strand_id
1 'polypeptide(L)'
;MNNQNIPFLDRERENVQEATIEANNNVNEQKVNNVNNRIKVKKKNKFLSFLIILICLILAVSLTYYGVKYITKKMNNITQSTTTTEPASDPAREYITDINKVRKLRSEKEIIYLLPAFSNYKVISIDISNKELITNKYGTYNILSDGFEICYGNDVYNYVLTKKGVINDIDFIIDDSEYKYYTNNQDIILLNASDNYTHAYIIKEDGSVKEETFTEEIDKIVIGNDTFIKNGDDLLFNNVSYIYIS
;
A
#
# COMPACT_ATOMS: atom_id res chain seq x y z
N MET A 1 66.60 76.54 69.29
CA MET A 1 66.06 76.66 67.92
C MET A 1 66.92 77.65 67.15
N ASN A 2 67.80 77.17 66.28
CA ASN A 2 68.13 77.90 65.06
C ASN A 2 68.57 76.90 64.00
N ASN A 3 67.85 76.93 62.89
CA ASN A 3 67.83 75.94 61.82
C ASN A 3 69.04 76.19 60.91
N GLN A 4 70.12 75.44 61.08
CA GLN A 4 71.19 75.39 60.08
C GLN A 4 70.72 74.48 58.94
N ASN A 5 70.21 75.11 57.88
CA ASN A 5 69.98 74.45 56.60
C ASN A 5 71.35 74.04 56.05
N ILE A 6 71.64 72.75 55.98
CA ILE A 6 72.90 72.21 55.44
C ILE A 6 72.64 71.84 53.98
N PRO A 7 73.03 72.68 53.00
CA PRO A 7 72.71 72.52 51.57
C PRO A 7 73.40 71.34 50.88
N PHE A 8 74.09 70.49 51.66
CA PHE A 8 74.73 69.26 51.18
C PHE A 8 73.80 68.05 51.32
N LEU A 9 73.03 67.97 52.41
CA LEU A 9 72.10 66.86 52.68
C LEU A 9 70.88 66.90 51.74
N ASP A 10 70.42 68.08 51.36
CA ASP A 10 69.32 68.24 50.41
C ASP A 10 69.74 67.83 48.99
N ARG A 11 71.00 68.11 48.62
CA ARG A 11 71.56 67.76 47.30
C ARG A 11 71.82 66.26 47.15
N GLU A 12 72.28 65.61 48.22
CA GLU A 12 72.42 64.15 48.28
C GLU A 12 71.04 63.47 48.20
N ARG A 13 70.02 64.00 48.88
CA ARG A 13 68.64 63.50 48.76
C ARG A 13 68.06 63.67 47.36
N GLU A 14 68.30 64.80 46.72
CA GLU A 14 67.82 65.09 45.37
C GLU A 14 68.51 64.18 44.34
N ASN A 15 69.83 63.97 44.46
CA ASN A 15 70.57 63.02 43.62
C ASN A 15 70.10 61.56 43.82
N VAL A 16 69.78 61.16 45.07
CA VAL A 16 69.25 59.81 45.34
C VAL A 16 67.83 59.66 44.79
N GLN A 17 67.01 60.70 44.86
CA GLN A 17 65.67 60.70 44.25
C GLN A 17 65.74 60.64 42.73
N GLU A 18 66.60 61.45 42.09
CA GLU A 18 66.82 61.40 40.64
C GLU A 18 67.34 60.04 40.19
N ALA A 19 68.35 59.49 40.88
CA ALA A 19 68.88 58.16 40.56
C ALA A 19 67.84 57.05 40.75
N THR A 20 66.93 57.19 41.73
CA THR A 20 65.83 56.23 41.96
C THR A 20 64.74 56.36 40.89
N ILE A 21 64.44 57.58 40.44
CA ILE A 21 63.49 57.85 39.35
C ILE A 21 64.05 57.32 38.02
N GLU A 22 65.33 57.56 37.75
CA GLU A 22 66.02 57.09 36.55
C GLU A 22 66.15 55.56 36.54
N ALA A 23 66.47 54.94 37.67
CA ALA A 23 66.49 53.48 37.81
C ALA A 23 65.09 52.87 37.60
N ASN A 24 64.04 53.48 38.15
CA ASN A 24 62.66 53.02 37.92
C ASN A 24 62.22 53.19 36.46
N ASN A 25 62.60 54.29 35.80
CA ASN A 25 62.32 54.50 34.39
C ASN A 25 63.07 53.50 33.50
N ASN A 26 64.34 53.19 33.79
CA ASN A 26 65.11 52.16 33.08
C ASN A 26 64.56 50.74 33.30
N VAL A 27 64.13 50.41 34.53
CA VAL A 27 63.47 49.12 34.81
C VAL A 27 62.14 49.03 34.07
N ASN A 28 61.41 50.13 33.95
CA ASN A 28 60.17 50.18 33.21
C ASN A 28 60.41 50.10 31.69
N GLU A 29 61.44 50.73 31.14
CA GLU A 29 61.82 50.59 29.73
C GLU A 29 62.32 49.17 29.39
N GLN A 30 63.10 48.52 30.27
CA GLN A 30 63.47 47.12 30.09
C GLN A 30 62.28 46.16 30.21
N LYS A 31 61.34 46.40 31.14
CA LYS A 31 60.09 45.64 31.21
C LYS A 31 59.22 45.88 29.98
N VAL A 32 59.09 47.13 29.53
CA VAL A 32 58.32 47.48 28.33
C VAL A 32 58.98 46.86 27.09
N ASN A 33 60.31 46.83 26.96
CA ASN A 33 60.98 46.15 25.85
C ASN A 33 60.87 44.61 25.91
N ASN A 34 60.84 44.00 27.10
CA ASN A 34 60.62 42.56 27.25
C ASN A 34 59.16 42.13 27.04
N VAL A 35 58.18 42.96 27.43
CA VAL A 35 56.74 42.67 27.25
C VAL A 35 56.28 43.06 25.84
N ASN A 36 56.93 44.05 25.23
CA ASN A 36 56.75 44.46 23.84
C ASN A 36 57.65 43.65 22.89
N ASN A 37 57.85 42.37 23.22
CA ASN A 37 58.07 41.35 22.22
C ASN A 37 56.86 41.40 21.28
N ARG A 38 56.96 42.25 20.26
CA ARG A 38 56.00 42.32 19.16
C ARG A 38 55.90 40.90 18.64
N ILE A 39 54.83 40.19 18.99
CA ILE A 39 54.36 39.07 18.21
C ILE A 39 54.14 39.68 16.83
N LYS A 40 55.12 39.51 15.94
CA LYS A 40 54.97 39.83 14.52
C LYS A 40 53.89 38.88 14.04
N VAL A 41 52.64 39.33 14.12
CA VAL A 41 51.53 38.64 13.48
C VAL A 41 51.91 38.64 12.00
N LYS A 42 52.37 37.50 11.50
CA LYS A 42 52.70 37.33 10.09
C LYS A 42 51.51 37.84 9.30
N LYS A 43 51.78 38.81 8.42
CA LYS A 43 50.79 39.41 7.51
C LYS A 43 49.92 38.27 6.95
N LYS A 44 48.61 38.25 7.26
CA LYS A 44 47.69 37.19 6.80
C LYS A 44 47.92 37.02 5.31
N ASN A 45 48.40 35.84 4.93
CA ASN A 45 48.75 35.58 3.54
C ASN A 45 47.45 35.41 2.77
N LYS A 46 46.95 36.50 2.15
CA LYS A 46 45.68 36.52 1.41
C LYS A 46 45.64 35.43 0.34
N PHE A 47 46.80 35.07 -0.22
CA PHE A 47 46.96 33.96 -1.15
C PHE A 47 46.67 32.60 -0.51
N LEU A 48 47.16 32.36 0.72
CA LEU A 48 46.88 31.11 1.45
C LEU A 48 45.41 31.00 1.82
N SER A 49 44.79 32.10 2.26
CA SER A 49 43.34 32.15 2.54
C SER A 49 42.52 31.88 1.28
N PHE A 50 42.93 32.45 0.13
CA PHE A 50 42.29 32.20 -1.15
C PHE A 50 42.45 30.73 -1.60
N LEU A 51 43.63 30.15 -1.41
CA LEU A 51 43.91 28.75 -1.76
C LEU A 51 43.06 27.77 -0.92
N ILE A 52 42.90 28.03 0.37
CA ILE A 52 42.05 27.22 1.26
C ILE A 52 40.58 27.28 0.79
N ILE A 53 40.08 28.48 0.47
CA ILE A 53 38.71 28.65 -0.03
C ILE A 53 38.53 27.90 -1.36
N LEU A 54 39.50 27.98 -2.27
CA LEU A 54 39.46 27.29 -3.55
C LEU A 54 39.43 25.76 -3.38
N ILE A 55 40.25 25.21 -2.47
CA ILE A 55 40.28 23.78 -2.16
C ILE A 55 38.94 23.34 -1.55
N CYS A 56 38.38 24.10 -0.61
CA CYS A 56 37.06 23.80 -0.04
C CYS A 56 35.96 23.82 -1.11
N LEU A 57 36.03 24.73 -2.07
CA LEU A 57 35.05 24.84 -3.15
C LEU A 57 35.15 23.64 -4.11
N ILE A 58 36.37 23.22 -4.47
CA ILE A 58 36.61 22.03 -5.29
C ILE A 58 36.12 20.76 -4.56
N LEU A 59 36.38 20.64 -3.26
CA LEU A 59 35.90 19.51 -2.46
C LEU A 59 34.37 19.48 -2.38
N ALA A 60 33.71 20.64 -2.19
CA ALA A 60 32.26 20.73 -2.14
C ALA A 60 31.61 20.34 -3.48
N VAL A 61 32.16 20.83 -4.60
CA VAL A 61 31.70 20.46 -5.95
C VAL A 61 31.93 18.97 -6.22
N SER A 62 33.07 18.42 -5.78
CA SER A 62 33.37 16.99 -5.94
C SER A 62 32.42 16.12 -5.11
N LEU A 63 32.21 16.43 -3.83
CA LEU A 63 31.30 15.67 -2.96
C LEU A 63 29.87 15.71 -3.48
N THR A 64 29.40 16.86 -3.94
CA THR A 64 28.04 17.00 -4.49
C THR A 64 27.90 16.26 -5.81
N TYR A 65 28.86 16.37 -6.73
CA TYR A 65 28.83 15.65 -8.00
C TYR A 65 28.88 14.12 -7.82
N TYR A 66 29.82 13.60 -7.02
CA TYR A 66 29.91 12.16 -6.75
C TYR A 66 28.76 11.65 -5.90
N GLY A 67 28.30 12.43 -4.92
CA GLY A 67 27.15 12.10 -4.08
C GLY A 67 25.86 11.99 -4.88
N VAL A 68 25.56 13.00 -5.72
CA VAL A 68 24.40 12.98 -6.62
C VAL A 68 24.51 11.80 -7.60
N LYS A 69 25.65 11.59 -8.25
CA LYS A 69 25.83 10.47 -9.18
C LYS A 69 25.63 9.10 -8.52
N TYR A 70 26.10 8.93 -7.29
CA TYR A 70 25.91 7.70 -6.52
C TYR A 70 24.44 7.49 -6.13
N ILE A 71 23.77 8.55 -5.65
CA ILE A 71 22.33 8.53 -5.30
C ILE A 71 21.49 8.26 -6.55
N THR A 72 21.74 8.94 -7.66
CA THR A 72 21.03 8.74 -8.93
C THR A 72 21.25 7.33 -9.48
N LYS A 73 22.47 6.77 -9.39
CA LYS A 73 22.72 5.38 -9.79
C LYS A 73 21.99 4.39 -8.88
N LYS A 74 21.95 4.62 -7.58
CA LYS A 74 21.23 3.78 -6.61
C LYS A 74 19.71 3.90 -6.80
N MET A 75 19.19 5.11 -7.03
CA MET A 75 17.79 5.35 -7.39
C MET A 75 17.47 4.65 -8.69
N ASN A 76 18.23 4.81 -9.77
CA ASN A 76 17.97 4.13 -11.03
C ASN A 76 18.01 2.59 -10.89
N ASN A 77 18.90 2.04 -10.06
CA ASN A 77 18.90 0.61 -9.74
C ASN A 77 17.71 0.16 -8.89
N ILE A 78 17.19 1.03 -8.01
CA ILE A 78 15.96 0.78 -7.22
C ILE A 78 14.74 0.89 -8.14
N THR A 79 14.68 1.91 -9.00
CA THR A 79 13.60 2.16 -9.96
C THR A 79 13.58 1.10 -11.07
N GLN A 80 14.73 0.56 -11.47
CA GLN A 80 14.82 -0.61 -12.37
C GLN A 80 14.52 -1.93 -11.65
N SER A 81 14.77 -2.03 -10.34
CA SER A 81 14.37 -3.20 -9.52
C SER A 81 12.90 -3.19 -9.11
N THR A 82 12.19 -2.06 -9.26
CA THR A 82 10.72 -2.00 -9.24
C THR A 82 10.18 -2.08 -10.66
N THR A 83 10.61 -3.06 -11.44
CA THR A 83 9.62 -3.70 -12.32
C THR A 83 8.56 -4.27 -11.39
N THR A 84 7.41 -3.62 -11.32
CA THR A 84 6.15 -4.30 -11.00
C THR A 84 6.10 -5.49 -11.95
N THR A 85 6.60 -6.64 -11.50
CA THR A 85 6.03 -7.91 -11.92
C THR A 85 4.56 -7.74 -11.60
N GLU A 86 3.72 -7.61 -12.63
CA GLU A 86 2.31 -7.96 -12.47
C GLU A 86 2.31 -9.24 -11.64
N PRO A 87 1.62 -9.27 -10.47
CA PRO A 87 1.47 -10.51 -9.78
C PRO A 87 0.93 -11.50 -10.82
N ALA A 88 1.63 -12.62 -11.02
CA ALA A 88 1.12 -13.70 -11.86
C ALA A 88 -0.36 -13.86 -11.53
N SER A 89 -1.25 -13.80 -12.54
CA SER A 89 -2.69 -13.68 -12.29
C SER A 89 -3.09 -14.72 -11.26
N ASP A 90 -3.61 -14.24 -10.12
CA ASP A 90 -4.09 -15.13 -9.09
C ASP A 90 -5.39 -15.73 -9.63
N PRO A 91 -5.47 -17.04 -9.91
CA PRO A 91 -6.65 -17.62 -10.54
C PRO A 91 -7.92 -17.36 -9.74
N ALA A 92 -7.83 -17.27 -8.41
CA ALA A 92 -8.96 -16.93 -7.57
C ALA A 92 -9.41 -15.49 -7.78
N ARG A 93 -8.45 -14.57 -7.92
CA ARG A 93 -8.73 -13.17 -8.23
C ARG A 93 -9.36 -13.04 -9.61
N GLU A 94 -8.79 -13.67 -10.63
CA GLU A 94 -9.32 -13.64 -11.99
C GLU A 94 -10.77 -14.14 -12.02
N TYR A 95 -11.04 -15.29 -11.40
CA TYR A 95 -12.39 -15.85 -11.26
C TYR A 95 -13.37 -14.89 -10.59
N ILE A 96 -13.03 -14.34 -9.41
CA ILE A 96 -13.90 -13.43 -8.66
C ILE A 96 -14.13 -12.11 -9.40
N THR A 97 -13.12 -11.61 -10.12
CA THR A 97 -13.20 -10.34 -10.85
C THR A 97 -13.90 -10.46 -12.21
N ASP A 98 -14.14 -11.67 -12.72
CA ASP A 98 -14.95 -11.86 -13.93
C ASP A 98 -16.42 -11.56 -13.63
N ILE A 99 -16.79 -10.28 -13.72
CA ILE A 99 -18.13 -9.82 -13.39
C ILE A 99 -19.21 -10.32 -14.36
N ASN A 100 -18.84 -10.91 -15.50
CA ASN A 100 -19.78 -11.27 -16.56
C ASN A 100 -20.34 -12.69 -16.43
N LYS A 101 -19.71 -13.53 -15.61
CA LYS A 101 -20.14 -14.91 -15.40
C LYS A 101 -20.78 -15.11 -14.04
N VAL A 102 -21.44 -16.24 -13.81
CA VAL A 102 -21.79 -16.67 -12.44
C VAL A 102 -20.50 -17.16 -11.78
N ARG A 103 -20.33 -16.90 -10.48
CA ARG A 103 -19.23 -17.46 -9.70
C ARG A 103 -19.78 -18.24 -8.52
N LYS A 104 -19.35 -19.48 -8.39
CA LYS A 104 -19.79 -20.41 -7.35
C LYS A 104 -18.66 -20.66 -6.36
N LEU A 105 -18.96 -20.42 -5.10
CA LEU A 105 -18.09 -20.65 -3.96
C LEU A 105 -18.76 -21.65 -3.05
N ARG A 106 -18.00 -22.62 -2.54
CA ARG A 106 -18.53 -23.70 -1.73
C ARG A 106 -17.72 -23.89 -0.47
N SER A 107 -18.43 -24.04 0.65
CA SER A 107 -17.90 -24.56 1.89
C SER A 107 -18.59 -25.90 2.23
N GLU A 108 -18.29 -26.45 3.40
CA GLU A 108 -18.98 -27.65 3.89
C GLU A 108 -20.45 -27.40 4.24
N LYS A 109 -20.83 -26.14 4.50
CA LYS A 109 -22.15 -25.76 5.04
C LYS A 109 -22.92 -24.77 4.18
N GLU A 110 -22.27 -24.17 3.18
CA GLU A 110 -22.85 -23.07 2.43
C GLU A 110 -22.34 -23.07 0.99
N ILE A 111 -23.22 -22.71 0.05
CA ILE A 111 -22.88 -22.40 -1.34
C ILE A 111 -23.25 -20.95 -1.60
N ILE A 112 -22.32 -20.17 -2.16
CA ILE A 112 -22.52 -18.78 -2.55
C ILE A 112 -22.44 -18.68 -4.07
N TYR A 113 -23.46 -18.09 -4.67
CA TYR A 113 -23.50 -17.70 -6.08
C TYR A 113 -23.42 -16.19 -6.19
N LEU A 114 -22.29 -15.67 -6.67
CA LEU A 114 -22.21 -14.30 -7.15
C LEU A 114 -22.82 -14.28 -8.55
N LEU A 115 -23.84 -13.46 -8.79
CA LEU A 115 -24.52 -13.37 -10.09
C LEU A 115 -23.93 -12.28 -10.99
N PRO A 116 -23.93 -12.43 -12.33
CA PRO A 116 -23.29 -11.48 -13.24
C PRO A 116 -23.72 -10.02 -13.03
N ALA A 117 -22.91 -9.06 -13.45
CA ALA A 117 -23.19 -7.63 -13.28
C ALA A 117 -24.53 -7.18 -13.89
N PHE A 118 -24.98 -7.82 -14.98
CA PHE A 118 -26.30 -7.53 -15.58
C PHE A 118 -27.47 -7.83 -14.63
N SER A 119 -27.25 -8.66 -13.60
CA SER A 119 -28.23 -8.94 -12.55
C SER A 119 -28.22 -7.92 -11.40
N ASN A 120 -27.54 -6.77 -11.58
CA ASN A 120 -27.32 -5.74 -10.57
C ASN A 120 -26.53 -6.24 -9.35
N TYR A 121 -25.48 -7.02 -9.59
CA TYR A 121 -24.56 -7.53 -8.56
C TYR A 121 -25.28 -8.28 -7.42
N LYS A 122 -26.30 -9.07 -7.77
CA LYS A 122 -27.02 -9.90 -6.80
C LYS A 122 -26.18 -11.10 -6.37
N VAL A 123 -26.43 -11.57 -5.15
CA VAL A 123 -25.81 -12.79 -4.61
C VAL A 123 -26.87 -13.66 -3.94
N ILE A 124 -26.67 -14.97 -4.05
CA ILE A 124 -27.48 -15.99 -3.40
C ILE A 124 -26.56 -16.83 -2.53
N SER A 125 -26.89 -16.94 -1.26
CA SER A 125 -26.28 -17.88 -0.32
C SER A 125 -27.27 -18.98 0.01
N ILE A 126 -26.79 -20.22 0.02
CA ILE A 126 -27.57 -21.42 0.24
C ILE A 126 -26.92 -22.21 1.36
N ASP A 127 -27.61 -22.29 2.50
CA ASP A 127 -27.19 -23.13 3.61
C ASP A 127 -27.54 -24.59 3.31
N ILE A 128 -26.54 -25.47 3.40
CA ILE A 128 -26.64 -26.89 3.10
C ILE A 128 -26.30 -27.75 4.33
N SER A 129 -27.04 -28.85 4.51
CA SER A 129 -26.71 -29.89 5.49
C SER A 129 -27.07 -31.25 4.91
N ASN A 130 -26.19 -32.24 5.06
CA ASN A 130 -26.41 -33.61 4.54
C ASN A 130 -26.83 -33.66 3.05
N LYS A 131 -26.35 -32.73 2.24
CA LYS A 131 -26.75 -32.55 0.84
C LYS A 131 -28.23 -32.16 0.63
N GLU A 132 -28.85 -31.47 1.59
CA GLU A 132 -30.18 -30.88 1.45
C GLU A 132 -30.12 -29.36 1.70
N LEU A 133 -31.01 -28.61 1.04
CA LEU A 133 -31.14 -27.17 1.25
C LEU A 133 -31.88 -26.94 2.56
N ILE A 134 -31.29 -26.13 3.43
CA ILE A 134 -31.93 -25.72 4.67
C ILE A 134 -32.66 -24.40 4.48
N THR A 135 -31.94 -23.41 3.95
CA THR A 135 -32.45 -22.04 3.75
C THR A 135 -31.61 -21.32 2.71
N ASN A 136 -32.13 -20.22 2.19
CA ASN A 136 -31.41 -19.32 1.30
C ASN A 136 -31.46 -17.86 1.79
N LYS A 137 -30.48 -17.09 1.35
CA LYS A 137 -30.35 -15.65 1.62
C LYS A 137 -30.00 -14.93 0.33
N TYR A 138 -30.52 -13.72 0.18
CA TYR A 138 -30.34 -12.88 -1.00
C TYR A 138 -29.76 -11.55 -0.60
N GLY A 139 -28.78 -11.09 -1.37
CA GLY A 139 -28.10 -9.84 -1.11
C GLY A 139 -27.54 -9.22 -2.37
N THR A 140 -26.68 -8.24 -2.16
CA THR A 140 -25.84 -7.65 -3.20
C THR A 140 -24.38 -7.84 -2.84
N TYR A 141 -23.48 -7.79 -3.82
CA TYR A 141 -22.04 -7.86 -3.58
C TYR A 141 -21.27 -6.72 -4.25
N ASN A 142 -20.12 -6.38 -3.69
CA ASN A 142 -19.16 -5.47 -4.32
C ASN A 142 -17.78 -6.12 -4.37
N ILE A 143 -17.10 -5.99 -5.51
CA ILE A 143 -15.72 -6.48 -5.67
C ILE A 143 -14.73 -5.48 -5.06
N LEU A 144 -13.84 -5.98 -4.22
CA LEU A 144 -12.79 -5.23 -3.55
C LEU A 144 -11.41 -5.63 -4.11
N SER A 145 -10.36 -4.88 -3.74
CA SER A 145 -9.00 -5.16 -4.23
C SER A 145 -8.43 -6.49 -3.73
N ASP A 146 -8.85 -6.91 -2.54
CA ASP A 146 -8.40 -8.07 -1.78
C ASP A 146 -9.51 -9.11 -1.59
N GLY A 147 -10.65 -8.95 -2.27
CA GLY A 147 -11.76 -9.90 -2.20
C GLY A 147 -13.08 -9.29 -2.63
N PHE A 148 -14.13 -9.53 -1.85
CA PHE A 148 -15.45 -8.94 -2.09
C PHE A 148 -16.22 -8.82 -0.78
N GLU A 149 -17.23 -7.96 -0.76
CA GLU A 149 -18.20 -7.86 0.32
C GLU A 149 -19.58 -8.31 -0.15
N ILE A 150 -20.33 -8.95 0.75
CA ILE A 150 -21.75 -9.27 0.56
C ILE A 150 -22.57 -8.50 1.58
N CYS A 151 -23.65 -7.87 1.10
CA CYS A 151 -24.63 -7.16 1.91
C CYS A 151 -25.97 -7.91 1.90
N TYR A 152 -26.40 -8.39 3.07
CA TYR A 152 -27.74 -8.93 3.30
C TYR A 152 -28.57 -7.90 4.08
N GLY A 153 -29.20 -6.98 3.38
CA GLY A 153 -29.88 -5.84 4.02
C GLY A 153 -28.87 -4.92 4.71
N ASN A 154 -28.88 -4.89 6.04
CA ASN A 154 -27.94 -4.08 6.83
C ASN A 154 -26.68 -4.86 7.26
N ASP A 155 -26.66 -6.17 7.08
CA ASP A 155 -25.55 -7.02 7.50
C ASP A 155 -24.51 -7.09 6.36
N VAL A 156 -23.24 -6.79 6.69
CA VAL A 156 -22.14 -6.77 5.72
C VAL A 156 -21.08 -7.80 6.10
N TYR A 157 -20.70 -8.62 5.13
CA TYR A 157 -19.76 -9.73 5.28
C TYR A 157 -18.61 -9.58 4.29
N ASN A 158 -17.37 -9.56 4.79
CA ASN A 158 -16.17 -9.44 3.97
C ASN A 158 -15.55 -10.80 3.70
N TYR A 159 -15.25 -11.08 2.43
CA TYR A 159 -14.63 -12.31 1.97
C TYR A 159 -13.27 -11.95 1.38
N VAL A 160 -12.20 -12.49 1.96
CA VAL A 160 -10.83 -12.20 1.58
C VAL A 160 -10.32 -13.28 0.63
N LEU A 161 -9.71 -12.87 -0.48
CA LEU A 161 -9.09 -13.75 -1.45
C LEU A 161 -7.89 -14.49 -0.85
N THR A 162 -7.81 -15.77 -1.17
CA THR A 162 -6.65 -16.61 -0.89
C THR A 162 -6.28 -17.40 -2.13
N LYS A 163 -5.11 -18.06 -2.10
CA LYS A 163 -4.64 -18.89 -3.21
C LYS A 163 -5.58 -20.03 -3.63
N LYS A 164 -6.54 -20.41 -2.77
CA LYS A 164 -7.42 -21.58 -2.99
C LYS A 164 -8.90 -21.21 -3.13
N GLY A 165 -9.26 -19.95 -2.94
CA GLY A 165 -10.65 -19.51 -2.87
C GLY A 165 -10.79 -18.25 -2.02
N VAL A 166 -11.76 -18.21 -1.12
CA VAL A 166 -12.00 -17.07 -0.24
C VAL A 166 -12.26 -17.48 1.20
N ILE A 167 -11.94 -16.60 2.14
CA ILE A 167 -12.12 -16.85 3.58
C ILE A 167 -12.99 -15.73 4.18
N ASN A 168 -13.93 -16.14 5.03
CA ASN A 168 -14.65 -15.31 5.99
C ASN A 168 -14.58 -16.03 7.36
N ASP A 169 -15.69 -16.15 8.09
CA ASP A 169 -15.82 -16.98 9.30
C ASP A 169 -15.54 -18.47 9.00
N ILE A 170 -15.75 -18.88 7.74
CA ILE A 170 -15.43 -20.21 7.21
C ILE A 170 -14.68 -20.07 5.86
N ASP A 171 -13.98 -21.14 5.51
CA ASP A 171 -13.25 -21.25 4.25
C ASP A 171 -14.19 -21.68 3.12
N PHE A 172 -14.09 -20.99 1.98
CA PHE A 172 -14.75 -21.35 0.74
C PHE A 172 -13.73 -21.68 -0.33
N ILE A 173 -13.97 -22.76 -1.05
CA ILE A 173 -13.26 -23.10 -2.28
C ILE A 173 -14.03 -22.57 -3.48
N ILE A 174 -13.31 -22.25 -4.54
CA ILE A 174 -13.92 -22.03 -5.85
C ILE A 174 -14.40 -23.39 -6.34
N ASP A 175 -15.71 -23.50 -6.58
CA ASP A 175 -16.34 -24.71 -7.09
C ASP A 175 -17.04 -24.37 -8.40
N ASP A 176 -16.24 -24.26 -9.47
CA ASP A 176 -16.77 -24.03 -10.81
C ASP A 176 -17.29 -25.32 -11.47
N SER A 177 -17.28 -26.43 -10.73
CA SER A 177 -17.71 -27.72 -11.23
C SER A 177 -19.24 -27.86 -11.11
N GLU A 178 -19.82 -28.50 -12.13
CA GLU A 178 -21.15 -29.11 -12.06
C GLU A 178 -22.36 -28.17 -12.03
N TYR A 179 -22.23 -26.93 -12.51
CA TYR A 179 -23.41 -26.09 -12.77
C TYR A 179 -23.49 -25.65 -14.24
N LYS A 180 -24.72 -25.65 -14.76
CA LYS A 180 -25.06 -25.02 -16.03
C LYS A 180 -25.88 -23.80 -15.70
N TYR A 181 -25.71 -22.70 -16.43
CA TYR A 181 -26.67 -21.63 -16.31
C TYR A 181 -27.01 -21.00 -17.64
N TYR A 182 -28.23 -20.49 -17.66
CA TYR A 182 -28.86 -19.90 -18.82
C TYR A 182 -29.44 -18.56 -18.44
N THR A 183 -29.40 -17.60 -19.34
CA THR A 183 -29.97 -16.27 -19.08
C THR A 183 -30.59 -15.68 -20.33
N ASN A 184 -31.65 -14.91 -20.16
CA ASN A 184 -32.19 -14.03 -21.20
C ASN A 184 -31.84 -12.55 -20.93
N ASN A 185 -30.79 -12.30 -20.14
CA ASN A 185 -30.35 -11.00 -19.60
C ASN A 185 -31.27 -10.37 -18.53
N GLN A 186 -32.41 -10.98 -18.22
CA GLN A 186 -33.32 -10.52 -17.14
C GLN A 186 -33.40 -11.56 -16.03
N ASP A 187 -33.67 -12.79 -16.45
CA ASP A 187 -33.77 -13.98 -15.63
C ASP A 187 -32.50 -14.81 -15.76
N ILE A 188 -32.15 -15.54 -14.69
CA ILE A 188 -31.07 -16.52 -14.68
C ILE A 188 -31.66 -17.86 -14.22
N ILE A 189 -31.41 -18.90 -14.99
CA ILE A 189 -31.69 -20.29 -14.61
C ILE A 189 -30.35 -20.92 -14.26
N LEU A 190 -30.13 -21.18 -12.96
CA LEU A 190 -28.99 -21.97 -12.48
C LEU A 190 -29.44 -23.42 -12.32
N LEU A 191 -28.77 -24.35 -12.98
CA LEU A 191 -28.93 -25.79 -12.75
C LEU A 191 -27.71 -26.27 -11.99
N ASN A 192 -27.87 -26.58 -10.71
CA ASN A 192 -26.84 -27.21 -9.93
C ASN A 192 -26.99 -28.72 -10.07
N ALA A 193 -26.12 -29.33 -10.86
CA ALA A 193 -26.12 -30.76 -11.19
C ALA A 193 -25.01 -31.52 -10.44
N SER A 194 -24.60 -31.04 -9.26
CA SER A 194 -23.59 -31.75 -8.46
C SER A 194 -24.11 -33.11 -7.99
N ASP A 195 -23.25 -34.12 -7.86
CA ASP A 195 -23.64 -35.49 -7.53
C ASP A 195 -24.62 -35.58 -6.33
N ASN A 196 -25.88 -35.92 -6.64
CA ASN A 196 -27.07 -36.03 -5.78
C ASN A 196 -27.82 -34.72 -5.45
N TYR A 197 -27.52 -33.62 -6.12
CA TYR A 197 -28.22 -32.35 -6.02
C TYR A 197 -28.80 -32.03 -7.41
N THR A 198 -30.13 -32.10 -7.55
CA THR A 198 -30.83 -31.75 -8.81
C THR A 198 -31.73 -30.56 -8.56
N HIS A 199 -31.12 -29.46 -8.15
CA HIS A 199 -31.84 -28.22 -7.84
C HIS A 199 -31.61 -27.19 -8.94
N ALA A 200 -32.69 -26.56 -9.35
CA ALA A 200 -32.71 -25.43 -10.26
C ALA A 200 -33.16 -24.19 -9.49
N TYR A 201 -32.45 -23.09 -9.72
CA TYR A 201 -32.81 -21.78 -9.20
C TYR A 201 -33.16 -20.87 -10.38
N ILE A 202 -34.42 -20.45 -10.43
CA ILE A 202 -34.90 -19.45 -11.39
C ILE A 202 -34.92 -18.12 -10.68
N ILE A 203 -33.98 -17.26 -11.05
CA ILE A 203 -33.77 -15.95 -10.48
C ILE A 203 -34.37 -14.94 -11.44
N LYS A 204 -35.32 -14.16 -10.96
CA LYS A 204 -36.01 -13.14 -11.75
C LYS A 204 -35.34 -11.78 -11.64
N GLU A 205 -35.65 -10.91 -12.60
CA GLU A 205 -35.18 -9.53 -12.63
C GLU A 205 -35.49 -8.77 -11.33
N ASP A 206 -36.64 -9.04 -10.70
CA ASP A 206 -37.07 -8.44 -9.42
C ASP A 206 -36.29 -8.99 -8.21
N GLY A 207 -35.46 -10.02 -8.39
CA GLY A 207 -34.68 -10.67 -7.34
C GLY A 207 -35.41 -11.80 -6.63
N SER A 208 -36.66 -12.09 -7.01
CA SER A 208 -37.33 -13.31 -6.56
C SER A 208 -36.59 -14.54 -7.10
N VAL A 209 -36.51 -15.57 -6.26
CA VAL A 209 -35.89 -16.84 -6.62
C VAL A 209 -36.89 -17.95 -6.38
N LYS A 210 -37.14 -18.73 -7.43
CA LYS A 210 -37.92 -19.95 -7.38
C LYS A 210 -36.94 -21.12 -7.41
N GLU A 211 -36.96 -21.92 -6.36
CA GLU A 211 -36.23 -23.18 -6.28
C GLU A 211 -37.16 -24.32 -6.65
N GLU A 212 -36.68 -25.21 -7.52
CA GLU A 212 -37.38 -26.41 -7.94
C GLU A 212 -36.39 -27.55 -8.15
N THR A 213 -36.88 -28.78 -8.17
CA THR A 213 -36.10 -29.90 -8.71
C THR A 213 -36.10 -29.87 -10.23
N PHE A 214 -35.05 -30.41 -10.85
CA PHE A 214 -35.02 -30.55 -12.30
C PHE A 214 -34.62 -31.95 -12.77
N THR A 215 -35.12 -32.31 -13.96
CA THR A 215 -34.65 -33.44 -14.73
C THR A 215 -34.16 -32.97 -16.09
N GLU A 216 -33.02 -33.48 -16.53
CA GLU A 216 -32.45 -33.17 -17.83
C GLU A 216 -32.57 -34.39 -18.75
N GLU A 217 -33.30 -34.23 -19.85
CA GLU A 217 -33.40 -35.19 -20.94
C GLU A 217 -32.57 -34.71 -22.15
N ILE A 218 -32.52 -35.51 -23.22
CA ILE A 218 -31.70 -35.19 -24.41
C ILE A 218 -32.16 -33.88 -25.07
N ASP A 219 -33.47 -33.64 -25.15
CA ASP A 219 -34.11 -32.57 -25.91
C ASP A 219 -34.78 -31.50 -25.03
N LYS A 220 -34.80 -31.69 -23.71
CA LYS A 220 -35.46 -30.76 -22.79
C LYS A 220 -34.89 -30.81 -21.37
N ILE A 221 -35.23 -29.80 -20.59
CA ILE A 221 -35.01 -29.72 -19.15
C ILE A 221 -36.36 -29.42 -18.50
N VAL A 222 -36.79 -30.25 -17.57
CA VAL A 222 -38.02 -30.04 -16.80
C VAL A 222 -37.63 -29.49 -15.44
N ILE A 223 -38.16 -28.33 -15.08
CA ILE A 223 -37.91 -27.65 -13.79
C ILE A 223 -39.27 -27.49 -13.09
N GLY A 224 -39.51 -28.28 -12.04
CA GLY A 224 -40.84 -28.39 -11.44
C GLY A 224 -41.90 -28.80 -12.48
N ASN A 225 -42.86 -27.91 -12.75
CA ASN A 225 -43.89 -28.12 -13.78
C ASN A 225 -43.56 -27.46 -15.14
N ASP A 226 -42.45 -26.73 -15.23
CA ASP A 226 -42.07 -25.96 -16.41
C ASP A 226 -41.14 -26.80 -17.30
N THR A 227 -41.42 -26.86 -18.60
CA THR A 227 -40.61 -27.64 -19.57
C THR A 227 -39.88 -26.71 -20.53
N PHE A 228 -38.55 -26.71 -20.45
CA PHE A 228 -37.64 -25.94 -21.29
C PHE A 228 -37.14 -26.83 -22.43
N ILE A 229 -37.36 -26.43 -23.68
CA ILE A 229 -36.91 -27.19 -24.85
C ILE A 229 -35.48 -26.78 -25.20
N LYS A 230 -34.60 -27.75 -25.41
CA LYS A 230 -33.23 -27.47 -25.85
C LYS A 230 -33.21 -27.10 -27.33
N ASN A 231 -32.52 -26.02 -27.67
CA ASN A 231 -32.29 -25.58 -29.04
C ASN A 231 -30.80 -25.33 -29.24
N GLY A 232 -30.07 -26.37 -29.62
CA GLY A 232 -28.61 -26.37 -29.53
C GLY A 232 -28.19 -26.40 -28.07
N ASP A 233 -27.31 -25.46 -27.67
CA ASP A 233 -26.89 -25.30 -26.28
C ASP A 233 -27.89 -24.46 -25.46
N ASP A 234 -28.80 -23.72 -26.10
CA ASP A 234 -29.74 -22.81 -25.44
C ASP A 234 -31.04 -23.49 -25.01
N LEU A 235 -31.83 -22.81 -24.18
CA LEU A 235 -33.17 -23.24 -23.78
C LEU A 235 -34.26 -22.31 -24.31
N LEU A 236 -35.38 -22.88 -24.72
CA LEU A 236 -36.59 -22.18 -25.15
C LEU A 236 -37.74 -22.49 -24.19
N PHE A 237 -38.37 -21.46 -23.66
CA PHE A 237 -39.56 -21.58 -22.82
C PHE A 237 -40.50 -20.39 -23.05
N ASN A 238 -41.78 -20.65 -23.32
CA ASN A 238 -42.78 -19.60 -23.59
C ASN A 238 -42.34 -18.54 -24.62
N ASN A 239 -41.71 -18.95 -25.72
CA ASN A 239 -41.12 -18.09 -26.75
C ASN A 239 -39.98 -17.17 -26.28
N VAL A 240 -39.40 -17.45 -25.11
CA VAL A 240 -38.22 -16.77 -24.56
C VAL A 240 -37.02 -17.70 -24.69
N SER A 241 -35.94 -17.18 -25.26
CA SER A 241 -34.66 -17.89 -25.37
C SER A 241 -33.78 -17.56 -24.17
N TYR A 242 -33.26 -18.58 -23.52
CA TYR A 242 -32.28 -18.50 -22.46
C TYR A 242 -30.95 -19.02 -23.01
N ILE A 243 -30.00 -18.11 -23.12
CA ILE A 243 -28.67 -18.35 -23.69
C ILE A 243 -27.83 -19.09 -22.67
N TYR A 244 -27.23 -20.20 -23.08
CA TYR A 244 -26.26 -20.90 -22.24
C TYR A 244 -24.98 -20.10 -22.12
N ILE A 245 -24.48 -19.96 -20.90
CA ILE A 245 -23.20 -19.30 -20.65
C ILE A 245 -22.21 -20.32 -20.09
N SER A 246 -21.08 -20.45 -20.80
CA SER A 246 -19.94 -21.30 -20.46
C SER A 246 -18.94 -20.61 -19.52
#